data_AF-A0A7S0A6A9-F1
#
_entry.id   AF-A0A7S0A6A9-F1
#
_cell.length_a   1.000
_cell.length_b   1.000
_cell.length_c   1.000
_cell.angle_alpha   90.00
_cell.angle_beta   90.00
_cell.angle_gamma   90.00
#
_symmetry.space_group_name_H-M   'P 1'
#
loop_
_entity.id
_entity.type
_entity.pdbx_description
1 polymer ?
#
loop_
_entity_poly.entity_id
_entity_poly.type
_entity_poly.pdbx_seq_one_letter_code
_entity_poly.pdbx_strand_id
1 'polypeptide(L)'
;ELEAAIGKFTSDAAASALKIEELASSLASVEADMKAATTVREKEAKDFAASEAETQEVIETLSRAIAVIEREMAKNPAAFAQMDASSLDGLLKSLGALVDAAAFSSADKQKLLSMVQAQQGAGGEDDDFGAPAAAAYKTHSTNILDVLEDLKEKAEEQLGELRKAET
;
A
#
# COMPACT_ATOMS: atom_id res chain seq x y z
N GLU A 1 -50.90 -30.47 44.28
CA GLU A 1 -50.78 -29.43 43.24
C GLU A 1 -49.72 -28.38 43.56
N LEU A 2 -49.70 -27.79 44.76
CA LEU A 2 -48.71 -26.76 45.15
C LEU A 2 -47.24 -27.26 45.09
N GLU A 3 -46.93 -28.45 45.59
CA GLU A 3 -45.56 -29.00 45.52
C GLU A 3 -45.07 -29.20 44.07
N ALA A 4 -45.95 -29.66 43.18
CA ALA A 4 -45.62 -29.83 41.77
C ALA A 4 -45.35 -28.47 41.09
N ALA A 5 -46.13 -27.44 41.44
CA ALA A 5 -45.91 -26.07 40.94
C ALA A 5 -44.59 -25.47 41.46
N ILE A 6 -44.28 -25.67 42.74
CA ILE A 6 -43.00 -25.23 43.34
C ILE A 6 -41.83 -25.91 42.62
N GLY A 7 -41.88 -27.23 42.44
CA GLY A 7 -40.83 -27.98 41.74
C GLY A 7 -40.61 -27.49 40.30
N LYS A 8 -41.70 -27.19 39.58
CA LYS A 8 -41.63 -26.60 38.24
C LYS A 8 -40.93 -25.23 38.27
N PHE A 9 -41.38 -24.32 39.13
CA PHE A 9 -40.78 -22.97 39.20
C PHE A 9 -39.32 -23.00 39.63
N THR A 10 -38.92 -23.93 40.51
CA THR A 10 -37.50 -24.13 40.86
C THR A 10 -36.68 -24.57 39.64
N SER A 11 -37.21 -25.51 38.83
CA SER A 11 -36.55 -25.94 37.60
C SER A 11 -36.45 -24.81 36.57
N ASP A 12 -37.51 -24.05 36.37
CA ASP A 12 -37.55 -22.92 35.43
C ASP A 12 -36.57 -21.81 35.87
N ALA A 13 -36.46 -21.55 37.18
CA ALA A 13 -35.50 -20.60 37.73
C ALA A 13 -34.04 -21.05 37.51
N ALA A 14 -33.75 -22.34 37.73
CA ALA A 14 -32.42 -22.90 37.47
C ALA A 14 -32.04 -22.83 35.98
N ALA A 15 -32.98 -23.17 35.09
CA ALA A 15 -32.78 -23.06 33.65
C ALA A 15 -32.54 -21.61 33.21
N SER A 16 -33.28 -20.65 33.78
CA SER A 16 -33.11 -19.22 33.52
C SER A 16 -31.75 -18.71 33.99
N ALA A 17 -31.28 -19.15 35.17
CA ALA A 17 -29.96 -18.79 35.69
C ALA A 17 -28.83 -19.27 34.77
N LEU A 18 -28.88 -20.53 34.30
CA LEU A 18 -27.92 -21.05 33.32
C LEU A 18 -27.93 -20.25 32.02
N LYS A 19 -29.11 -19.85 31.54
CA LYS A 19 -29.21 -19.03 30.32
C LYS A 19 -28.60 -17.64 30.51
N ILE A 20 -28.76 -17.04 31.70
CA ILE A 20 -28.12 -15.75 32.02
C ILE A 20 -26.60 -15.90 32.01
N GLU A 21 -26.04 -16.96 32.59
CA GLU A 21 -24.60 -17.21 32.60
C GLU A 21 -24.04 -17.42 31.18
N GLU A 22 -24.74 -18.20 30.34
CA GLU A 22 -24.39 -18.41 28.93
C GLU A 22 -24.40 -17.09 28.14
N LEU A 23 -25.45 -16.28 28.30
CA LEU A 23 -25.57 -14.98 27.63
C LEU A 23 -24.49 -14.00 28.12
N ALA A 24 -24.18 -13.98 29.41
CA ALA A 24 -23.11 -13.15 29.96
C ALA A 24 -21.74 -13.54 29.38
N SER A 25 -21.47 -14.85 29.25
CA SER A 25 -20.23 -15.32 28.61
C SER A 25 -20.18 -14.96 27.12
N SER A 26 -21.29 -15.10 26.41
CA SER A 26 -21.36 -14.73 24.99
C SER A 26 -21.17 -13.23 24.78
N LEU A 27 -21.76 -12.40 25.66
CA LEU A 27 -21.62 -10.95 25.61
C LEU A 27 -20.16 -10.54 25.83
N ALA A 28 -19.49 -11.13 26.82
CA ALA A 28 -18.07 -10.87 27.07
C ALA A 28 -17.18 -11.23 25.88
N SER A 29 -17.46 -12.35 25.18
CA SER A 29 -16.74 -12.72 23.96
C SER A 29 -16.97 -11.71 22.84
N VAL A 30 -18.23 -11.35 22.59
CA VAL A 30 -18.59 -10.39 21.53
C VAL A 30 -17.98 -9.00 21.80
N GLU A 31 -17.93 -8.56 23.06
CA GLU A 31 -17.27 -7.30 23.43
C GLU A 31 -15.75 -7.35 23.19
N ALA A 32 -15.10 -8.49 23.45
CA ALA A 32 -13.69 -8.69 23.17
C ALA A 32 -13.41 -8.67 21.66
N ASP A 33 -14.22 -9.39 20.88
CA ASP A 33 -14.11 -9.44 19.42
C ASP A 33 -14.38 -8.07 18.79
N MET A 34 -15.38 -7.33 19.28
CA MET A 34 -15.68 -5.97 18.82
C MET A 34 -14.49 -5.03 19.07
N LYS A 35 -13.87 -5.09 20.26
CA LYS A 35 -12.68 -4.27 20.57
C LYS A 35 -11.52 -4.62 19.64
N ALA A 36 -11.24 -5.91 19.45
CA ALA A 36 -10.19 -6.36 18.55
C ALA A 36 -10.42 -5.88 17.10
N ALA A 37 -11.63 -6.06 16.59
CA ALA A 37 -12.02 -5.58 15.26
C ALA A 37 -11.91 -4.06 15.12
N THR A 38 -12.30 -3.31 16.15
CA THR A 38 -12.17 -1.84 16.17
C THR A 38 -10.71 -1.42 16.09
N THR A 39 -9.84 -2.03 16.91
CA THR A 39 -8.40 -1.74 16.88
C THR A 39 -7.76 -2.09 15.55
N VAL A 40 -8.15 -3.19 14.91
CA VAL A 40 -7.68 -3.55 13.56
C VAL A 40 -8.10 -2.49 12.56
N ARG A 41 -9.38 -2.08 12.56
CA ARG A 41 -9.89 -1.08 11.63
C ARG A 41 -9.26 0.30 11.83
N GLU A 42 -9.00 0.70 13.07
CA GLU A 42 -8.27 1.94 13.38
C GLU A 42 -6.83 1.91 12.84
N LYS A 43 -6.17 0.75 12.93
CA LYS A 43 -4.82 0.56 12.38
C LYS A 43 -4.84 0.59 10.86
N GLU A 44 -5.74 -0.17 10.24
CA GLU A 44 -5.88 -0.22 8.77
C GLU A 44 -6.17 1.16 8.20
N ALA A 45 -7.11 1.92 8.79
CA ALA A 45 -7.43 3.28 8.35
C ALA A 45 -6.22 4.23 8.46
N LYS A 46 -5.39 4.06 9.49
CA LYS A 46 -4.16 4.84 9.66
C LYS A 46 -3.12 4.47 8.60
N ASP A 47 -2.91 3.18 8.36
CA ASP A 47 -1.95 2.69 7.37
C ASP A 47 -2.39 3.06 5.94
N PHE A 48 -3.70 3.04 5.67
CA PHE A 48 -4.32 3.55 4.45
C PHE A 48 -4.03 5.05 4.26
N ALA A 49 -4.34 5.88 5.26
CA ALA A 49 -4.15 7.33 5.17
C ALA A 49 -2.67 7.71 4.94
N ALA A 50 -1.74 6.98 5.56
CA ALA A 50 -0.31 7.16 5.32
C ALA A 50 0.07 6.80 3.87
N SER A 51 -0.42 5.66 3.36
CA SER A 51 -0.14 5.20 2.00
C SER A 51 -0.76 6.11 0.94
N GLU A 52 -1.96 6.64 1.21
CA GLU A 52 -2.64 7.60 0.33
C GLU A 52 -1.85 8.90 0.23
N ALA A 53 -1.41 9.44 1.37
CA ALA A 53 -0.63 10.68 1.41
C ALA A 53 0.72 10.53 0.68
N GLU A 54 1.43 9.43 0.89
CA GLU A 54 2.71 9.17 0.24
C GLU A 54 2.55 9.03 -1.28
N THR A 55 1.53 8.32 -1.75
CA THR A 55 1.26 8.15 -3.18
C THR A 55 0.88 9.48 -3.84
N GLN A 56 0.11 10.33 -3.15
CA GLN A 56 -0.17 11.70 -3.62
C GLN A 56 1.11 12.54 -3.72
N GLU A 57 2.02 12.46 -2.75
CA GLU A 57 3.29 13.19 -2.79
C GLU A 57 4.18 12.74 -3.97
N VAL A 58 4.18 11.43 -4.28
CA VAL A 58 4.86 10.89 -5.46
C VAL A 58 4.28 11.46 -6.75
N ILE A 59 2.94 11.48 -6.91
CA ILE A 59 2.26 12.06 -8.08
C ILE A 59 2.61 13.54 -8.25
N GLU A 60 2.61 14.32 -7.16
CA GLU A 60 2.98 15.73 -7.22
C GLU A 60 4.44 15.92 -7.63
N THR A 61 5.34 15.10 -7.10
CA THR A 61 6.77 15.17 -7.40
C THR A 61 7.05 14.83 -8.86
N LEU A 62 6.41 13.78 -9.38
CA LEU A 62 6.45 13.43 -10.80
C LEU A 62 5.92 14.57 -11.68
N SER A 63 4.76 15.15 -11.30
CA SER A 63 4.17 16.29 -12.03
C SER A 63 5.10 17.52 -12.05
N ARG A 64 5.77 17.82 -10.93
CA ARG A 64 6.76 18.90 -10.86
C ARG A 64 7.99 18.59 -11.73
N ALA A 65 8.48 17.36 -11.73
CA ALA A 65 9.61 16.94 -12.54
C ALA A 65 9.33 17.06 -14.04
N ILE A 66 8.16 16.59 -14.49
CA ILE A 66 7.67 16.73 -15.88
C ILE A 66 7.68 18.22 -16.27
N ALA A 67 7.03 19.08 -15.48
CA ALA A 67 6.93 20.50 -15.80
C ALA A 67 8.30 21.22 -15.87
N VAL A 68 9.27 20.84 -15.03
CA VAL A 68 10.63 21.38 -15.09
C VAL A 68 11.34 20.90 -16.35
N ILE A 69 11.23 19.62 -16.69
CA ILE A 69 11.87 19.03 -17.88
C ILE A 69 11.28 19.63 -19.16
N GLU A 70 9.96 19.76 -19.28
CA GLU A 70 9.31 20.43 -20.42
C GLU A 70 9.83 21.86 -20.59
N ARG A 71 9.93 22.60 -19.48
CA ARG A 71 10.41 23.98 -19.49
C ARG A 71 11.87 24.10 -19.90
N GLU A 72 12.74 23.18 -19.44
CA GLU A 72 14.16 23.20 -19.81
C GLU A 72 14.39 22.69 -21.24
N MET A 73 13.63 21.69 -21.69
CA MET A 73 13.59 21.27 -23.10
C MET A 73 13.19 22.41 -24.03
N ALA A 74 12.17 23.19 -23.66
CA ALA A 74 11.73 24.34 -24.44
C ALA A 74 12.80 25.44 -24.54
N LYS A 75 13.63 25.61 -23.51
CA LYS A 75 14.73 26.59 -23.49
C LYS A 75 15.96 26.12 -24.26
N ASN A 76 16.32 24.84 -24.16
CA ASN A 76 17.53 24.27 -24.77
C ASN A 76 17.27 22.90 -25.42
N PRO A 77 16.60 22.85 -26.59
CA PRO A 77 16.26 21.59 -27.26
C PRO A 77 17.50 20.77 -27.65
N ALA A 78 18.59 21.45 -28.02
CA ALA A 78 19.84 20.82 -28.46
C ALA A 78 20.64 20.15 -27.33
N ALA A 79 20.46 20.59 -26.07
CA ALA A 79 21.12 20.00 -24.91
C ALA A 79 20.41 18.69 -24.48
N PHE A 80 19.08 18.67 -24.55
CA PHE A 80 18.29 17.46 -24.27
C PHE A 80 18.44 16.39 -25.35
N ALA A 81 18.56 16.78 -26.63
CA ALA A 81 18.80 15.84 -27.73
C ALA A 81 20.17 15.11 -27.66
N GLN A 82 21.11 15.63 -26.88
CA GLN A 82 22.43 15.03 -26.65
C GLN A 82 22.53 14.30 -25.30
N MET A 83 21.49 14.39 -24.46
CA MET A 83 21.49 13.78 -23.15
C MET A 83 21.16 12.29 -23.31
N ASP A 84 22.15 11.44 -23.08
CA ASP A 84 21.99 9.99 -23.20
C ASP A 84 21.05 9.48 -22.10
N ALA A 85 19.97 8.80 -22.50
CA ALA A 85 18.99 8.20 -21.58
C ALA A 85 19.64 7.21 -20.60
N SER A 86 20.79 6.64 -20.96
CA SER A 86 21.63 5.80 -20.12
C SER A 86 22.08 6.48 -18.82
N SER A 87 22.23 7.81 -18.84
CA SER A 87 22.63 8.62 -17.68
C SER A 87 21.52 8.77 -16.63
N LEU A 88 20.27 8.57 -17.03
CA LEU A 88 19.08 8.72 -16.20
C LEU A 88 18.44 7.37 -15.84
N ASP A 89 18.89 6.27 -16.45
CA ASP A 89 18.37 4.92 -16.26
C ASP A 89 18.37 4.50 -14.78
N GLY A 90 19.43 4.82 -14.02
CA GLY A 90 19.51 4.56 -12.58
C GLY A 90 18.51 5.38 -11.75
N LEU A 91 18.28 6.65 -12.14
CA LEU A 91 17.31 7.52 -11.48
C LEU A 91 15.88 7.04 -11.77
N LEU A 92 15.57 6.72 -13.02
CA LEU A 92 14.27 6.18 -13.45
C LEU A 92 13.97 4.84 -12.79
N LYS A 93 14.95 3.95 -12.69
CA LYS A 93 14.81 2.68 -11.94
C LYS A 93 14.52 2.92 -10.46
N SER A 94 15.19 3.88 -9.83
CA SER A 94 14.93 4.22 -8.43
C SER A 94 13.54 4.85 -8.22
N LEU A 95 13.07 5.64 -9.19
CA LEU A 95 11.76 6.29 -9.15
C LEU A 95 10.63 5.28 -9.41
N GLY A 96 10.83 4.36 -10.36
CA GLY A 96 9.93 3.23 -10.60
C GLY A 96 9.85 2.29 -9.40
N ALA A 97 10.98 1.99 -8.77
CA ALA A 97 10.99 1.19 -7.53
C ALA A 97 10.28 1.90 -6.36
N LEU A 98 10.33 3.23 -6.29
CA LEU A 98 9.58 4.03 -5.32
C LEU A 98 8.08 4.04 -5.60
N VAL A 99 7.67 4.13 -6.87
CA VAL A 99 6.25 4.01 -7.29
C VAL A 99 5.74 2.60 -7.02
N ASP A 100 6.50 1.56 -7.37
CA ASP A 100 6.16 0.18 -7.05
C ASP A 100 6.07 -0.03 -5.55
N ALA A 101 7.03 0.49 -4.78
CA ALA A 101 6.98 0.46 -3.32
C ALA A 101 5.78 1.22 -2.77
N ALA A 102 5.37 2.36 -3.35
CA ALA A 102 4.19 3.10 -2.91
C ALA A 102 2.90 2.27 -3.02
N ALA A 103 2.84 1.34 -3.97
CA ALA A 103 1.76 0.37 -4.17
C ALA A 103 1.74 -0.77 -3.13
N PHE A 104 2.85 -0.98 -2.43
CA PHE A 104 3.02 -2.05 -1.46
C PHE A 104 2.65 -1.58 -0.06
N SER A 105 2.13 -2.49 0.77
CA SER A 105 1.86 -2.22 2.19
C SER A 105 3.14 -1.73 2.89
N SER A 106 3.02 -0.94 3.97
CA SER A 106 4.19 -0.45 4.73
C SER A 106 5.18 -1.58 5.14
N ALA A 107 4.67 -2.80 5.36
CA ALA A 107 5.48 -3.98 5.66
C ALA A 107 6.27 -4.49 4.43
N ASP A 108 5.65 -4.47 3.26
CA ASP A 108 6.26 -4.87 2.00
C ASP A 108 7.28 -3.82 1.52
N LYS A 109 7.04 -2.52 1.78
CA LYS A 109 8.03 -1.44 1.58
C LYS A 109 9.30 -1.69 2.40
N GLN A 110 9.17 -2.00 3.69
CA GLN A 110 10.31 -2.32 4.55
C GLN A 110 11.07 -3.56 4.07
N LYS A 111 10.35 -4.57 3.57
CA LYS A 111 10.96 -5.78 3.02
C LYS A 111 11.73 -5.49 1.73
N LEU A 112 11.16 -4.72 0.82
CA LEU A 112 11.82 -4.26 -0.40
C LEU A 112 13.06 -3.40 -0.10
N LEU A 113 12.94 -2.42 0.81
CA LEU A 113 14.07 -1.61 1.28
C LEU A 113 15.18 -2.48 1.89
N SER A 114 14.82 -3.48 2.69
CA SER A 114 15.80 -4.40 3.27
C SER A 114 16.46 -5.30 2.22
N MET A 115 15.74 -5.71 1.17
CA MET A 115 16.29 -6.46 0.04
C MET A 115 17.25 -5.61 -0.80
N VAL A 116 16.89 -4.35 -1.11
CA VAL A 116 17.77 -3.40 -1.82
C VAL A 116 19.02 -3.07 -1.00
N GLN A 117 18.89 -2.88 0.32
CA GLN A 117 20.03 -2.65 1.20
C GLN A 117 20.93 -3.89 1.35
N ALA A 118 20.35 -5.09 1.42
CA ALA A 118 21.11 -6.34 1.42
C ALA A 118 21.90 -6.53 0.11
N GLN A 119 21.35 -6.04 -1.01
CA GLN A 119 21.99 -6.09 -2.31
C GLN A 119 23.11 -5.04 -2.48
N GLN A 120 22.98 -3.86 -1.86
CA GLN A 120 24.06 -2.85 -1.82
C GLN A 120 25.24 -3.26 -0.92
N GLY A 121 25.04 -4.19 0.00
CA GLY A 121 26.09 -4.75 0.87
C GLY A 121 26.96 -5.84 0.22
N ALA A 122 26.52 -6.40 -0.92
CA ALA A 122 27.26 -7.40 -1.68
C ALA A 122 27.87 -6.75 -2.93
N GLY A 123 29.05 -6.15 -2.78
CA GLY A 123 29.81 -5.63 -3.91
C GLY A 123 30.23 -6.75 -4.85
N GLY A 124 29.85 -6.64 -6.13
CA GLY A 124 30.42 -7.43 -7.21
C GLY A 124 29.39 -7.90 -8.25
N GLU A 125 29.45 -7.25 -9.41
CA GLU A 125 29.20 -7.77 -10.78
C GLU A 125 27.86 -8.44 -11.12
N ASP A 126 27.26 -7.93 -12.21
CA ASP A 126 26.21 -8.55 -13.05
C ASP A 126 25.40 -9.68 -12.42
N ASP A 127 24.20 -9.36 -11.94
CA ASP A 127 23.17 -10.39 -11.87
C ASP A 127 21.82 -9.87 -12.37
N ASP A 128 21.45 -10.47 -13.49
CA ASP A 128 20.24 -10.40 -14.26
C ASP A 128 19.04 -10.81 -13.39
N PHE A 129 18.49 -9.86 -12.65
CA PHE A 129 17.14 -9.98 -12.10
C PHE A 129 16.16 -9.25 -13.02
N GLY A 130 15.47 -10.04 -13.84
CA GLY A 130 14.32 -9.67 -14.63
C GLY A 130 13.20 -9.07 -13.78
N ALA A 131 13.30 -7.78 -13.48
CA ALA A 131 12.17 -6.96 -13.12
C ALA A 131 11.26 -6.87 -14.36
N PRO A 132 10.02 -7.39 -14.34
CA PRO A 132 9.08 -7.02 -15.39
C PRO A 132 8.91 -5.49 -15.29
N ALA A 133 9.13 -4.81 -16.41
CA ALA A 133 8.90 -3.38 -16.63
C ALA A 133 10.03 -2.38 -16.30
N ALA A 134 11.30 -2.69 -16.57
CA ALA A 134 12.22 -1.66 -17.10
C ALA A 134 12.38 -1.80 -18.64
N ALA A 135 12.46 -3.04 -19.12
CA ALA A 135 12.55 -3.35 -20.55
C ALA A 135 11.23 -3.10 -21.31
N ALA A 136 10.07 -3.18 -20.66
CA ALA A 136 8.77 -2.89 -21.28
C ALA A 136 8.58 -1.39 -21.59
N TYR A 137 9.19 -0.50 -20.81
CA TYR A 137 9.18 0.95 -21.07
C TYR A 137 10.18 1.35 -22.16
N LYS A 138 11.29 0.61 -22.27
CA LYS A 138 12.33 0.83 -23.28
C LYS A 138 11.85 0.58 -24.71
N THR A 139 10.79 -0.22 -24.89
CA THR A 139 10.22 -0.52 -26.21
C THR A 139 9.24 0.53 -26.73
N HIS A 140 8.81 1.49 -25.89
CA HIS A 140 7.83 2.50 -26.30
C HIS A 140 8.29 3.96 -26.14
N SER A 141 9.28 4.25 -25.30
CA SER A 141 9.69 5.61 -25.00
C SER A 141 11.13 5.88 -25.44
N THR A 142 11.28 6.76 -26.44
CA THR A 142 12.58 7.38 -26.80
C THR A 142 12.83 8.69 -26.02
N ASN A 143 11.90 9.09 -25.14
CA ASN A 143 11.89 10.38 -24.48
C ASN A 143 11.64 10.22 -22.96
N ILE A 144 12.51 10.83 -22.16
CA ILE A 144 12.43 10.86 -20.69
C ILE A 144 11.07 11.35 -20.18
N LEU A 145 10.41 12.23 -20.94
CA LEU A 145 9.11 12.76 -20.59
C LEU A 145 8.03 11.66 -20.59
N ASP A 146 7.99 10.85 -21.64
CA ASP A 146 7.05 9.74 -21.79
C ASP A 146 7.19 8.74 -20.62
N VAL A 147 8.42 8.45 -20.16
CA VAL A 147 8.64 7.57 -18.99
C VAL A 147 8.10 8.19 -17.70
N LEU A 148 8.25 9.50 -17.50
CA LEU A 148 7.76 10.17 -16.31
C LEU A 148 6.23 10.30 -16.32
N GLU A 149 5.63 10.50 -17.49
CA GLU A 149 4.18 10.49 -17.69
C GLU A 149 3.60 9.11 -17.39
N ASP A 150 4.22 8.04 -17.91
CA ASP A 150 3.80 6.66 -17.62
C ASP A 150 3.90 6.32 -16.13
N LEU A 151 4.98 6.74 -15.45
CA LEU A 151 5.14 6.54 -14.01
C LEU A 151 4.08 7.30 -13.20
N LYS A 152 3.69 8.48 -13.68
CA LYS A 152 2.63 9.28 -13.05
C LYS A 152 1.26 8.61 -13.23
N GLU A 153 0.93 8.15 -14.43
CA GLU A 153 -0.32 7.44 -14.72
C GLU A 153 -0.44 6.19 -13.83
N LYS A 154 0.64 5.43 -13.69
CA LYS A 154 0.68 4.27 -12.80
C LYS A 154 0.44 4.63 -11.32
N ALA A 155 1.05 5.71 -10.83
CA ALA A 155 0.83 6.17 -9.46
C ALA A 155 -0.61 6.65 -9.22
N GLU A 156 -1.23 7.29 -10.23
CA GLU A 156 -2.65 7.68 -10.20
C GLU A 156 -3.59 6.46 -10.20
N GLU A 157 -3.27 5.42 -10.98
CA GLU A 157 -4.01 4.15 -10.98
C GLU A 157 -3.92 3.47 -9.60
N GLN A 158 -2.71 3.36 -9.04
CA GLN A 158 -2.48 2.80 -7.71
C GLN A 158 -3.21 3.57 -6.61
N LEU A 159 -3.23 4.90 -6.66
CA LEU A 159 -4.04 5.72 -5.74
C LEU A 159 -5.53 5.41 -5.89
N GLY A 160 -6.00 5.20 -7.12
CA GLY A 160 -7.37 4.80 -7.42
C GLY A 160 -7.73 3.41 -6.87
N GLU A 161 -6.82 2.44 -7.00
CA GLU A 161 -6.99 1.10 -6.43
C GLU A 161 -6.97 1.11 -4.91
N LEU A 162 -6.03 1.83 -4.31
CA LEU A 162 -5.93 2.01 -2.85
C LEU A 162 -7.25 2.54 -2.29
N ARG A 163 -7.82 3.59 -2.89
CA ARG A 163 -9.11 4.16 -2.48
C ARG A 163 -10.30 3.21 -2.65
N LYS A 164 -10.27 2.33 -3.67
CA LYS A 164 -11.31 1.31 -3.86
C LYS A 164 -11.19 0.17 -2.84
N ALA A 165 -9.97 -0.13 -2.39
CA ALA A 165 -9.74 -1.17 -1.39
C ALA A 165 -10.21 -0.77 0.02
N GLU A 166 -10.32 0.54 0.30
CA GLU A 166 -10.78 1.07 1.60
C GLU A 166 -12.31 0.99 1.81
N THR A 167 -13.09 0.89 0.72
CA THR A 167 -14.58 0.78 0.78
C THR A 167 -15.06 -0.64 0.98
#